data_AF-A0A418GGY8-F1
#
_entry.id   AF-A0A418GGY8-F1
#
_cell.length_a   1.000
_cell.length_b   1.000
_cell.length_c   1.000
_cell.angle_alpha   90.00
_cell.angle_beta   90.00
_cell.angle_gamma   90.00
#
_symmetry.space_group_name_H-M   'P 1'
#
loop_
_entity.id
_entity.type
_entity.pdbx_description
1 polymer ?
#
loop_
_entity_poly.entity_id
_entity_poly.type
_entity_poly.pdbx_seq_one_letter_code
_entity_poly.pdbx_strand_id
1 'polypeptide(L)'
;MKKTLLAAGAVLALSSSFTVNAAENDKPQYLSDWWHQSVNVVGSYHTRFGPQLRNDTYLEYEAFAKKDWFDFYGYADAPVFFGGNSDAKGIWNHGSPLFMEIEPRFSIDKLTNTDLSFGPFKEWYFANNYIYDMGRNKDGRQSTWYMGLGTDIDT
;
A
#
# COMPACT_ATOMS: atom_id res chain seq x y z
N MET A 1 -29.44 3.61 33.17
CA MET A 1 -29.25 3.14 31.77
C MET A 1 -27.96 3.74 31.23
N LYS A 2 -26.87 2.98 31.26
CA LYS A 2 -25.55 3.25 30.66
C LYS A 2 -24.73 1.97 30.85
N LYS A 3 -24.03 1.53 29.80
CA LYS A 3 -23.14 0.35 29.66
C LYS A 3 -23.67 -0.76 28.75
N THR A 4 -23.66 -0.52 27.44
CA THR A 4 -23.53 -1.57 26.40
C THR A 4 -23.37 -0.91 25.03
N LEU A 5 -22.17 -0.43 24.70
CA LEU A 5 -21.86 0.04 23.34
C LEU A 5 -20.34 0.05 23.07
N LEU A 6 -19.66 -1.03 23.48
CA LEU A 6 -18.21 -1.17 23.28
C LEU A 6 -17.79 -2.55 22.77
N ALA A 7 -18.72 -3.31 22.16
CA ALA A 7 -18.45 -4.68 21.69
C ALA A 7 -18.71 -4.90 20.19
N ALA A 8 -18.81 -3.85 19.38
CA ALA A 8 -19.13 -4.00 17.95
C ALA A 8 -17.95 -3.73 16.99
N GLY A 9 -16.77 -3.33 17.49
CA GLY A 9 -15.65 -2.89 16.65
C GLY A 9 -14.54 -3.92 16.37
N ALA A 10 -14.54 -5.07 17.04
CA ALA A 10 -13.38 -5.98 17.03
C ALA A 10 -13.63 -7.36 16.37
N VAL A 11 -14.81 -7.62 15.82
CA VAL A 11 -15.19 -8.98 15.34
C VAL A 11 -15.17 -9.13 13.80
N LEU A 12 -15.00 -8.04 13.04
CA LEU A 12 -14.96 -8.12 11.57
C LEU A 12 -13.55 -8.37 10.99
N ALA A 13 -12.52 -8.49 11.81
CA ALA A 13 -11.14 -8.71 11.33
C ALA A 13 -10.73 -10.19 11.20
N LEU A 14 -11.63 -11.16 11.44
CA LEU A 14 -11.23 -12.59 11.57
C LEU A 14 -12.12 -13.62 10.85
N SER A 15 -12.95 -13.23 9.87
CA SER A 15 -13.82 -14.20 9.19
C SER A 15 -13.97 -14.00 7.68
N SER A 16 -12.85 -14.12 6.97
CA SER A 16 -12.86 -14.55 5.57
C SER A 16 -11.48 -15.04 5.17
N SER A 17 -11.09 -16.21 5.67
CA SER A 17 -9.99 -16.97 5.09
C SER A 17 -10.46 -17.51 3.73
N PHE A 18 -10.19 -16.78 2.66
CA PHE A 18 -10.24 -17.35 1.32
C PHE A 18 -9.05 -18.30 1.19
N THR A 19 -9.28 -19.60 1.23
CA THR A 19 -8.25 -20.59 0.89
C THR A 19 -8.16 -20.68 -0.63
N VAL A 20 -7.24 -19.93 -1.23
CA VAL A 20 -6.74 -20.24 -2.57
C VAL A 20 -5.71 -21.34 -2.38
N ASN A 21 -6.03 -22.57 -2.79
CA ASN A 21 -5.06 -23.65 -2.90
C ASN A 21 -4.16 -23.37 -4.11
N ALA A 22 -3.23 -22.44 -3.98
CA ALA A 22 -2.04 -22.43 -4.80
C ALA A 22 -1.19 -23.61 -4.33
N ALA A 23 -0.75 -24.48 -5.25
CA ALA A 23 0.08 -25.62 -4.94
C ALA A 23 1.36 -25.15 -4.22
N GLU A 24 1.40 -25.28 -2.90
CA GLU A 24 2.58 -24.97 -2.10
C GLU A 24 3.63 -26.06 -2.37
N ASN A 25 4.74 -25.67 -3.00
CA ASN A 25 5.89 -26.54 -3.22
C ASN A 25 6.61 -26.82 -1.89
N ASP A 26 6.32 -27.97 -1.26
CA ASP A 26 7.17 -28.86 -0.44
C ASP A 26 8.28 -28.33 0.52
N LYS A 27 8.34 -27.03 0.86
CA LYS A 27 9.22 -26.50 1.92
C LYS A 27 8.48 -25.51 2.83
N PRO A 28 8.67 -25.58 4.16
CA PRO A 28 8.12 -24.56 5.05
C PRO A 28 8.77 -23.21 4.74
N GLN A 29 7.95 -22.23 4.36
CA GLN A 29 8.36 -20.85 4.11
C GLN A 29 8.07 -20.00 5.35
N TYR A 30 9.05 -19.20 5.79
CA TYR A 30 8.83 -18.22 6.85
C TYR A 30 8.15 -16.97 6.28
N LEU A 31 7.41 -16.24 7.11
CA LEU A 31 6.80 -14.97 6.69
C LEU A 31 7.84 -13.97 6.16
N SER A 32 9.02 -13.95 6.79
CA SER A 32 10.15 -13.09 6.40
C SER A 32 10.78 -13.44 5.05
N ASP A 33 10.47 -14.60 4.46
CA ASP A 33 11.01 -15.00 3.16
C ASP A 33 10.34 -14.23 2.02
N TRP A 34 9.15 -13.66 2.26
CA TRP A 34 8.35 -13.01 1.24
C TRP A 34 7.67 -11.72 1.68
N TRP A 35 7.67 -11.36 2.96
CA TRP A 35 7.16 -10.09 3.48
C TRP A 35 8.28 -9.31 4.18
N HIS A 36 8.58 -8.13 3.65
CA HIS A 36 9.67 -7.26 4.09
C HIS A 36 9.11 -5.91 4.53
N GLN A 37 9.71 -5.33 5.56
CA GLN A 37 9.26 -4.07 6.16
C GLN A 37 10.45 -3.13 6.36
N SER A 38 10.24 -1.83 6.18
CA SER A 38 11.22 -0.78 6.48
C SER A 38 10.56 0.39 7.20
N VAL A 39 11.34 1.11 7.99
CA VAL A 39 10.97 2.41 8.56
C VAL A 39 12.06 3.40 8.16
N ASN A 40 11.66 4.44 7.44
CA ASN A 40 12.55 5.41 6.83
C ASN A 40 12.31 6.82 7.38
N VAL A 41 13.33 7.67 7.25
CA VAL A 41 13.22 9.12 7.39
C VAL A 41 13.44 9.72 6.02
N VAL A 42 12.46 10.46 5.51
CA VAL A 42 12.49 11.01 4.17
C VAL A 42 12.59 12.54 4.24
N GLY A 43 13.46 13.11 3.41
CA GLY A 43 13.58 14.55 3.18
C GLY A 43 13.25 14.87 1.74
N SER A 44 12.14 15.58 1.53
CA SER A 44 11.68 15.98 0.19
C SER A 44 11.99 17.45 -0.09
N TYR A 45 12.28 17.75 -1.35
CA TYR A 45 12.57 19.11 -1.82
C TYR A 45 11.88 19.37 -3.15
N HIS A 46 11.09 20.44 -3.24
CA HIS A 46 10.34 20.87 -4.42
C HIS A 46 9.26 19.89 -4.90
N THR A 47 8.52 19.28 -3.97
CA THR A 47 7.34 18.45 -4.27
C THR A 47 6.22 19.26 -4.95
N ARG A 48 5.48 18.64 -5.89
CA ARG A 48 4.53 19.31 -6.80
C ARG A 48 3.12 18.69 -6.87
N PHE A 49 2.74 17.84 -5.92
CA PHE A 49 1.40 17.24 -5.91
C PHE A 49 0.28 18.25 -5.61
N GLY A 50 0.61 19.34 -4.90
CA GLY A 50 -0.32 20.42 -4.57
C GLY A 50 -0.09 21.70 -5.40
N PRO A 51 -0.91 22.74 -5.18
CA PRO A 51 -0.84 24.00 -5.92
C PRO A 51 0.42 24.84 -5.60
N GLN A 52 1.13 24.52 -4.52
CA GLN A 52 2.34 25.22 -4.07
C GLN A 52 3.49 24.22 -3.92
N LEU A 53 4.73 24.69 -4.13
CA LEU A 53 5.92 23.90 -3.87
C LEU A 53 6.07 23.61 -2.38
N ARG A 54 6.49 22.38 -2.06
CA ARG A 54 6.68 21.94 -0.67
C ARG A 54 8.03 21.29 -0.44
N ASN A 55 8.55 21.51 0.76
CA ASN A 55 9.72 20.83 1.31
C ASN A 55 9.34 20.28 2.68
N ASP A 56 9.32 18.96 2.82
CA ASP A 56 8.84 18.27 4.01
C ASP A 56 9.87 17.24 4.49
N THR A 57 9.99 17.05 5.80
CA THR A 57 10.70 15.92 6.40
C THR A 57 9.73 15.06 7.21
N TYR A 58 9.71 13.76 6.97
CA TYR A 58 8.69 12.86 7.50
C TYR A 58 9.21 11.45 7.80
N LEU A 59 8.42 10.72 8.58
CA LEU A 59 8.57 9.29 8.76
C LEU A 59 7.77 8.56 7.69
N GLU A 60 8.34 7.47 7.18
CA GLU A 60 7.72 6.59 6.21
C GLU A 60 7.85 5.14 6.70
N TYR A 61 6.81 4.35 6.52
CA TYR A 61 6.84 2.90 6.67
C TYR A 61 6.59 2.27 5.30
N GLU A 62 7.46 1.35 4.89
CA GLU A 62 7.33 0.59 3.66
C GLU A 62 7.09 -0.88 3.94
N ALA A 63 6.31 -1.52 3.08
CA ALA A 63 6.17 -2.97 3.03
C ALA A 63 6.24 -3.47 1.59
N PHE A 64 7.04 -4.51 1.38
CA PHE A 64 7.19 -5.19 0.10
C PHE A 64 6.91 -6.67 0.29
N ALA A 65 6.15 -7.25 -0.64
CA ALA A 65 5.90 -8.68 -0.61
C ALA A 65 5.89 -9.33 -2.00
N LYS A 66 6.39 -10.57 -2.07
CA LYS A 66 6.32 -11.41 -3.27
C LYS A 66 6.08 -12.86 -2.88
N LYS A 67 4.81 -13.30 -2.98
CA LYS A 67 4.41 -14.71 -2.91
C LYS A 67 4.08 -15.19 -4.32
N ASP A 68 4.06 -16.50 -4.52
CA ASP A 68 3.91 -17.12 -5.85
C ASP A 68 2.81 -16.50 -6.73
N TRP A 69 1.64 -16.20 -6.18
CA TRP A 69 0.47 -15.67 -6.91
C TRP A 69 0.20 -14.17 -6.67
N PHE A 70 1.03 -13.51 -5.87
CA PHE A 70 0.74 -12.18 -5.32
C PHE A 70 2.00 -11.37 -5.14
N ASP A 71 2.01 -10.14 -5.63
CA ASP A 71 2.97 -9.15 -5.20
C ASP A 71 2.33 -7.89 -4.67
N PHE A 72 3.10 -7.21 -3.85
CA PHE A 72 2.66 -6.05 -3.12
C PHE A 72 3.82 -5.12 -2.90
N TYR A 73 3.56 -3.85 -3.15
CA TYR A 73 4.33 -2.78 -2.57
C TYR A 73 3.36 -1.81 -1.90
N GLY A 74 3.82 -1.14 -0.85
CA GLY A 74 3.05 -0.06 -0.27
C GLY A 74 3.85 0.70 0.76
N TYR A 75 3.50 1.96 0.91
CA TYR A 75 4.13 2.84 1.87
C TYR A 75 3.10 3.73 2.56
N ALA A 76 3.46 4.21 3.74
CA ALA A 76 2.66 5.13 4.52
C ALA A 76 3.54 6.22 5.14
N ASP A 77 3.20 7.47 4.85
CA ASP A 77 3.88 8.65 5.33
C ASP A 77 3.12 9.31 6.47
N ALA A 78 3.87 9.82 7.45
CA ALA A 78 3.39 10.78 8.44
C ALA A 78 4.02 12.16 8.14
N PRO A 79 3.40 13.02 7.30
CA PRO A 79 4.02 14.23 6.80
C PRO A 79 4.42 15.21 7.90
N VAL A 80 5.52 15.95 7.69
CA VAL A 80 6.04 17.00 8.58
C VAL A 80 6.29 16.48 10.00
N PHE A 81 6.80 15.25 10.12
CA PHE A 81 7.12 14.67 11.42
C PHE A 81 8.32 15.37 12.07
N PHE A 82 9.32 15.75 11.27
CA PHE A 82 10.56 16.39 11.74
C PHE A 82 10.68 17.88 11.34
N GLY A 83 9.74 18.40 10.54
CA GLY A 83 9.71 19.80 10.11
C GLY A 83 9.55 19.97 8.60
N GLY A 84 9.69 21.22 8.14
CA GLY A 84 9.51 21.61 6.74
C GLY A 84 9.62 23.13 6.56
N ASN A 85 9.35 23.62 5.34
CA ASN A 85 9.27 25.06 5.08
C ASN A 85 7.99 25.70 5.68
N SER A 86 7.81 27.01 5.52
CA SER A 86 6.65 27.75 6.07
C SER A 86 5.29 27.22 5.59
N ASP A 87 5.26 26.66 4.39
CA ASP A 87 4.05 26.16 3.74
C ASP A 87 3.83 24.65 3.99
N ALA A 88 4.78 23.97 4.63
CA ALA A 88 4.68 22.56 4.99
C ALA A 88 3.52 22.31 5.97
N LYS A 89 2.67 21.34 5.64
CA LYS A 89 1.51 20.95 6.45
C LYS A 89 1.49 19.43 6.62
N GLY A 90 1.36 18.95 7.84
CA GLY A 90 1.32 17.53 8.16
C GLY A 90 0.70 17.23 9.52
N ILE A 91 1.13 16.12 10.12
CA ILE A 91 0.56 15.52 11.34
C ILE A 91 0.54 16.47 12.54
N TRP A 92 1.50 17.38 12.64
CA TRP A 92 1.62 18.31 13.76
C TRP A 92 1.07 19.72 13.49
N ASN A 93 0.84 20.13 12.23
CA ASN A 93 0.68 21.55 11.90
C ASN A 93 -0.35 21.87 10.79
N HIS A 94 -1.52 21.27 10.87
CA HIS A 94 -2.68 21.56 10.00
C HIS A 94 -2.66 20.97 8.59
N GLY A 95 -1.90 19.90 8.35
CA GLY A 95 -1.98 19.13 7.11
C GLY A 95 -2.59 17.77 7.29
N SER A 96 -2.48 16.94 6.24
CA SER A 96 -2.84 15.54 6.37
C SER A 96 -1.91 14.85 7.36
N PRO A 97 -2.46 14.13 8.34
CA PRO A 97 -1.67 13.36 9.28
C PRO A 97 -1.16 12.03 8.72
N LEU A 98 -1.72 11.53 7.62
CA LEU A 98 -1.37 10.24 7.04
C LEU A 98 -1.65 10.23 5.55
N PHE A 99 -0.63 9.85 4.78
CA PHE A 99 -0.75 9.50 3.36
C PHE A 99 -0.30 8.04 3.20
N MET A 100 -0.98 7.27 2.36
CA MET A 100 -0.56 5.92 2.01
C MET A 100 -0.88 5.60 0.56
N GLU A 101 -0.07 4.72 -0.01
CA GLU A 101 -0.28 4.16 -1.33
C GLU A 101 0.06 2.67 -1.28
N ILE A 102 -0.80 1.85 -1.88
CA ILE A 102 -0.61 0.40 -1.95
C ILE A 102 -0.81 -0.09 -3.39
N GLU A 103 0.02 -1.03 -3.78
CA GLU A 103 0.09 -1.61 -5.13
C GLU A 103 -0.02 -3.14 -5.10
N PRO A 104 -1.17 -3.72 -4.71
CA PRO A 104 -1.36 -5.16 -4.79
C PRO A 104 -1.60 -5.61 -6.23
N ARG A 105 -0.80 -6.56 -6.73
CA ARG A 105 -1.05 -7.24 -8.00
C ARG A 105 -1.23 -8.74 -7.80
N PHE A 106 -2.20 -9.29 -8.49
CA PHE A 106 -2.58 -10.70 -8.42
C PHE A 106 -2.27 -11.38 -9.74
N SER A 107 -1.46 -12.45 -9.72
CA SER A 107 -1.09 -13.16 -10.94
C SER A 107 -2.28 -13.86 -11.55
N ILE A 108 -2.62 -13.50 -12.78
CA ILE A 108 -3.66 -14.15 -13.56
C ILE A 108 -3.19 -15.55 -13.94
N ASP A 109 -1.93 -15.71 -14.35
CA ASP A 109 -1.33 -16.99 -14.70
C ASP A 109 -1.47 -18.03 -13.58
N LYS A 110 -1.09 -17.65 -12.34
CA LYS A 110 -1.19 -18.56 -11.19
C LYS A 110 -2.63 -18.82 -10.76
N LEU A 111 -3.49 -17.80 -10.76
CA LEU A 111 -4.88 -17.94 -10.37
C LEU A 111 -5.70 -18.77 -11.36
N THR A 112 -5.38 -18.66 -12.66
CA THR A 112 -6.01 -19.44 -13.74
C THR A 112 -5.29 -20.75 -14.03
N ASN A 113 -4.15 -20.99 -13.39
CA ASN A 113 -3.24 -22.12 -13.62
C ASN A 113 -2.95 -22.32 -15.13
N THR A 114 -2.76 -21.22 -15.84
CA THR A 114 -2.52 -21.20 -17.28
C THR A 114 -1.31 -20.33 -17.55
N ASP A 115 -0.36 -20.82 -18.34
CA ASP A 115 0.78 -20.02 -18.80
C ASP A 115 0.30 -19.04 -19.88
N LEU A 116 0.28 -17.75 -19.54
CA LEU A 116 -0.10 -16.65 -20.42
C LEU A 116 1.12 -15.89 -20.94
N SER A 117 2.33 -16.41 -20.70
CA SER A 117 3.55 -15.79 -21.18
C SER A 117 3.55 -15.72 -22.72
N PHE A 118 4.05 -14.60 -23.24
CA PHE A 118 4.14 -14.38 -24.69
C PHE A 118 5.25 -13.38 -25.02
N GLY A 119 6.24 -13.82 -25.80
CA GLY A 119 7.37 -12.96 -26.16
C GLY A 119 8.09 -12.42 -24.93
N PRO A 120 8.25 -11.11 -24.75
CA PRO A 120 8.90 -10.52 -23.58
C PRO A 120 8.00 -10.45 -22.34
N PHE A 121 6.70 -10.77 -22.44
CA PHE A 121 5.75 -10.70 -21.32
C PHE A 121 5.76 -12.01 -20.55
N LYS A 122 6.25 -11.99 -19.31
CA LYS A 122 6.50 -13.19 -18.50
C LYS A 122 5.26 -13.67 -17.76
N GLU A 123 4.47 -12.74 -17.25
CA GLU A 123 3.34 -13.02 -16.36
C GLU A 123 2.39 -11.82 -16.38
N TRP A 124 1.08 -12.09 -16.36
CA TRP A 124 0.04 -11.08 -16.37
C TRP A 124 -0.64 -10.95 -15.02
N TYR A 125 -1.05 -9.74 -14.67
CA TYR A 125 -1.58 -9.44 -13.35
C TYR A 125 -2.87 -8.63 -13.41
N PHE A 126 -3.80 -8.94 -12.51
CA PHE A 126 -4.81 -7.98 -12.09
C PHE A 126 -4.15 -6.98 -11.13
N ALA A 127 -3.81 -5.80 -11.65
CA ALA A 127 -3.03 -4.80 -10.96
C ALA A 127 -3.95 -3.75 -10.33
N ASN A 128 -3.62 -3.35 -9.10
CA ASN A 128 -4.30 -2.30 -8.37
C ASN A 128 -3.27 -1.29 -7.88
N ASN A 129 -3.62 -0.01 -7.91
CA ASN A 129 -2.94 1.04 -7.17
C ASN A 129 -4.02 1.83 -6.40
N TYR A 130 -3.95 1.81 -5.08
CA TYR A 130 -4.86 2.54 -4.21
C TYR A 130 -4.11 3.58 -3.40
N ILE A 131 -4.48 4.85 -3.60
CA ILE A 131 -3.93 5.99 -2.88
C ILE A 131 -4.97 6.51 -1.90
N TYR A 132 -4.55 6.68 -0.65
CA TYR A 132 -5.36 7.25 0.41
C TYR A 132 -4.60 8.36 1.13
N ASP A 133 -5.17 9.55 1.09
CA ASP A 133 -4.76 10.68 1.92
C ASP A 133 -5.88 10.93 2.94
N MET A 134 -5.59 10.78 4.23
CA MET A 134 -6.59 10.99 5.28
C MET A 134 -7.14 12.43 5.27
N GLY A 135 -6.33 13.39 4.84
CA GLY A 135 -6.64 14.80 4.92
C GLY A 135 -6.77 15.29 6.36
N ARG A 136 -6.75 16.62 6.56
CA ARG A 136 -7.09 17.21 7.86
C ARG A 136 -8.60 17.16 8.14
N ASN A 137 -9.40 17.18 7.09
CA ASN A 137 -10.85 17.21 7.14
C ASN A 137 -11.44 16.52 5.91
N LYS A 138 -12.77 16.46 5.84
CA LYS A 138 -13.49 15.76 4.77
C LYS A 138 -13.21 16.32 3.37
N ASP A 139 -12.91 17.61 3.27
CA ASP A 139 -12.71 18.29 1.97
C ASP A 139 -11.27 18.15 1.48
N GLY A 140 -10.31 17.91 2.37
CA GLY A 140 -8.89 17.75 2.07
C GLY A 140 -8.40 16.31 2.02
N ARG A 141 -9.29 15.31 1.89
CA ARG A 141 -8.93 13.89 1.83
C ARG A 141 -8.93 13.37 0.39
N GLN A 142 -8.16 12.33 0.13
CA GLN A 142 -8.12 11.62 -1.15
C GLN A 142 -8.37 10.13 -0.93
N SER A 143 -9.13 9.52 -1.83
CA SER A 143 -9.28 8.06 -1.92
C SER A 143 -9.48 7.72 -3.39
N THR A 144 -8.41 7.22 -4.01
CA THR A 144 -8.35 6.97 -5.45
C THR A 144 -7.96 5.52 -5.66
N TRP A 145 -8.75 4.79 -6.43
CA TRP A 145 -8.47 3.39 -6.76
C TRP A 145 -8.32 3.23 -8.27
N TYR A 146 -7.10 2.89 -8.69
CA TYR A 146 -6.77 2.45 -10.03
C TYR A 146 -6.78 0.92 -10.07
N MET A 147 -7.43 0.37 -11.08
CA MET A 147 -7.49 -1.07 -11.34
C MET A 147 -7.30 -1.33 -12.83
N GLY A 148 -6.54 -2.36 -13.18
CA GLY A 148 -6.24 -2.64 -14.58
C GLY A 148 -5.39 -3.90 -14.78
N LEU A 149 -4.81 -3.99 -15.97
CA LEU A 149 -3.94 -5.09 -16.39
C LEU A 149 -2.48 -4.67 -16.21
N GLY A 150 -1.69 -5.48 -15.50
CA GLY A 150 -0.25 -5.34 -15.35
C GLY A 150 0.51 -6.52 -15.96
N THR A 151 1.81 -6.37 -16.13
CA THR A 151 2.70 -7.43 -16.66
C THR A 151 4.10 -7.25 -16.09
N ASP A 152 4.86 -8.34 -15.99
CA ASP A 152 6.32 -8.29 -15.85
C ASP A 152 6.97 -8.55 -17.21
N ILE A 153 8.05 -7.82 -17.51
CA ILE A 153 8.79 -7.89 -18.78
C ILE A 153 10.16 -8.55 -18.52
N ASP A 154 10.56 -9.44 -19.42
CA ASP A 154 11.92 -9.98 -19.45
C ASP A 154 12.85 -8.98 -20.14
N THR A 155 13.72 -8.33 -19.37
CA THR A 155 14.68 -7.31 -19.82
C THR A 155 16.11 -7.81 -19.76
#